data_AF-D7A2T4-F1
#
_entry.id   AF-D7A2T4-F1
#
_cell.length_a   1.000
_cell.length_b   1.000
_cell.length_c   1.000
_cell.angle_alpha   90.00
_cell.angle_beta   90.00
_cell.angle_gamma   90.00
#
_symmetry.space_group_name_H-M   'P 1'
#
loop_
_entity.id
_entity.type
_entity.pdbx_description
1 polymer ?
#
loop_
_entity_poly.entity_id
_entity_poly.type
_entity_poly.pdbx_seq_one_letter_code
_entity_poly.pdbx_strand_id
1 'polypeptide(L)'
;MPNYYNTGTVSVANGATTVTGSSVLWSDLLAGDTLELAGQRVTIASVTDTTHFELATAWSGTTQSGAAYLVRFDAPSRFTSGYLAEQVRALVARAGILEAARPNYEVQSLGANTPPGSPVTNDMYVVGTSPTGAWAGHANNLAQWTGSAWLFTAADHGMSVVSVATGDLYVWNGTSWLAYVAPTSFIQTLMDDTTAAEARTTLGATAFRAMGTLTAAAGSFARFTGTGGADAVMQAIAGTVSQSGGTPTGALFEKGSNGLGDFIKFADGTMICWATFTTRQVNIASSAVIGGFRSAAITPTFPAAFAAAPAVVTFSTGGTGSGGDAVGAATTVNNTPATTASGFSFYLAASQNTAVAACGYVAIGRWF
;
A
#
# COMPACT_ATOMS: atom_id res chain seq x y z
N MET A 1 35.54 -52.91 42.22
CA MET A 1 36.89 -53.29 41.76
C MET A 1 37.77 -52.06 41.85
N PRO A 2 39.10 -52.16 42.02
CA PRO A 2 39.98 -50.99 41.98
C PRO A 2 39.74 -50.22 40.68
N ASN A 3 39.49 -48.90 40.75
CA ASN A 3 39.22 -48.06 39.58
C ASN A 3 40.51 -47.64 38.84
N TYR A 4 41.61 -48.37 39.09
CA TYR A 4 42.92 -48.08 38.54
C TYR A 4 43.80 -49.33 38.46
N TYR A 5 44.78 -49.28 37.56
CA TYR A 5 45.83 -50.28 37.37
C TYR A 5 47.20 -49.62 37.55
N ASN A 6 48.03 -50.12 38.46
CA ASN A 6 49.36 -49.56 38.76
C ASN A 6 50.44 -50.63 39.01
N THR A 7 50.23 -51.84 38.47
CA THR A 7 51.20 -52.93 38.60
C THR A 7 52.26 -52.84 37.50
N GLY A 8 53.51 -53.14 37.84
CA GLY A 8 54.66 -53.06 36.92
C GLY A 8 55.15 -51.63 36.70
N THR A 9 55.94 -51.44 35.64
CA THR A 9 56.50 -50.12 35.27
C THR A 9 56.30 -49.84 33.78
N VAL A 10 56.34 -48.57 33.40
CA VAL A 10 56.19 -48.14 32.00
C VAL A 10 57.36 -47.28 31.53
N SER A 11 57.61 -47.33 30.23
CA SER A 11 58.57 -46.47 29.54
C SER A 11 57.92 -45.82 28.34
N VAL A 12 58.15 -44.51 28.19
CA VAL A 12 57.70 -43.69 27.07
C VAL A 12 58.73 -42.62 26.76
N ALA A 13 59.11 -42.50 25.49
CA ALA A 13 60.04 -41.47 25.04
C ALA A 13 59.33 -40.12 24.89
N ASN A 14 60.05 -39.02 25.11
CA ASN A 14 59.55 -37.68 24.81
C ASN A 14 59.14 -37.58 23.33
N GLY A 15 57.92 -37.12 23.07
CA GLY A 15 57.34 -37.02 21.73
C GLY A 15 56.80 -38.31 21.13
N ALA A 16 56.89 -39.46 21.84
CA ALA A 16 56.33 -40.73 21.38
C ALA A 16 54.88 -40.91 21.85
N THR A 17 54.10 -41.69 21.10
CA THR A 17 52.74 -42.12 21.51
C THR A 17 52.75 -43.52 22.12
N THR A 18 53.73 -44.36 21.76
CA THR A 18 53.83 -45.73 22.24
C THR A 18 54.36 -45.80 23.68
N VAL A 19 53.60 -46.44 24.55
CA VAL A 19 54.00 -46.76 25.92
C VAL A 19 54.25 -48.25 26.03
N THR A 20 55.42 -48.60 26.54
CA THR A 20 55.88 -49.99 26.73
C THR A 20 55.88 -50.32 28.22
N GLY A 21 55.29 -51.45 28.60
CA GLY A 21 55.20 -51.90 29.99
C GLY A 21 56.12 -53.08 30.30
N SER A 22 56.69 -53.10 31.51
CA SER A 22 57.47 -54.21 32.05
C SER A 22 56.77 -54.78 33.29
N SER A 23 56.64 -56.11 33.35
CA SER A 23 55.88 -56.82 34.39
C SER A 23 54.43 -56.32 34.53
N VAL A 24 53.81 -55.99 33.40
CA VAL A 24 52.41 -55.55 33.29
C VAL A 24 51.56 -56.62 32.59
N LEU A 25 50.25 -56.57 32.81
CA LEU A 25 49.26 -57.33 32.07
C LEU A 25 48.04 -56.44 31.82
N TRP A 26 48.01 -55.80 30.65
CA TRP A 26 46.96 -54.86 30.25
C TRP A 26 45.79 -55.52 29.51
N SER A 27 45.28 -56.64 30.04
CA SER A 27 44.12 -57.33 29.45
C SER A 27 42.83 -56.52 29.56
N ASP A 28 42.72 -55.72 30.62
CA ASP A 28 41.46 -55.09 31.01
C ASP A 28 41.41 -53.60 30.68
N LEU A 29 42.49 -53.02 30.11
CA LEU A 29 42.55 -51.62 29.68
C LEU A 29 41.76 -51.42 28.38
N LEU A 30 41.15 -50.25 28.22
CA LEU A 30 40.37 -49.90 27.04
C LEU A 30 40.82 -48.54 26.50
N ALA A 31 40.63 -48.33 25.20
CA ALA A 31 40.73 -47.01 24.61
C ALA A 31 39.81 -46.03 25.34
N GLY A 32 40.33 -44.85 25.68
CA GLY A 32 39.63 -43.82 26.46
C GLY A 32 39.97 -43.81 27.95
N ASP A 33 40.67 -44.82 28.48
CA ASP A 33 41.22 -44.78 29.83
C ASP A 33 42.38 -43.77 29.94
N THR A 34 42.63 -43.24 31.12
CA THR A 34 43.65 -42.20 31.33
C THR A 34 44.91 -42.75 32.00
N LEU A 35 46.07 -42.58 31.34
CA LEU A 35 47.38 -42.80 31.92
C LEU A 35 47.79 -41.58 32.77
N GLU A 36 48.14 -41.83 34.03
CA GLU A 36 48.85 -40.90 34.91
C GLU A 36 50.31 -41.34 35.06
N LEU A 37 51.23 -40.50 34.59
CA LEU A 37 52.67 -40.74 34.65
C LEU A 37 53.39 -39.43 34.91
N ALA A 38 54.38 -39.40 35.81
CA ALA A 38 55.17 -38.19 36.11
C ALA A 38 54.36 -36.89 36.33
N GLY A 39 53.13 -37.01 36.87
CA GLY A 39 52.23 -35.88 37.13
C GLY A 39 51.40 -35.39 35.92
N GLN A 40 51.55 -35.99 34.75
CA GLN A 40 50.73 -35.70 33.56
C GLN A 40 49.66 -36.77 33.34
N ARG A 41 48.55 -36.35 32.73
CA ARG A 41 47.41 -37.19 32.36
C ARG A 41 47.27 -37.21 30.85
N VAL A 42 47.29 -38.40 30.26
CA VAL A 42 47.11 -38.57 28.82
C VAL A 42 46.18 -39.74 28.56
N THR A 43 45.21 -39.54 27.67
CA THR A 43 44.25 -40.58 27.30
C THR A 43 44.89 -41.63 26.40
N ILE A 44 44.56 -42.89 26.64
CA ILE A 44 44.97 -44.02 25.81
C ILE A 44 44.08 -44.03 24.56
N ALA A 45 44.69 -43.97 23.38
CA ALA A 45 43.97 -44.06 22.09
C ALA A 45 43.63 -45.50 21.73
N SER A 46 44.55 -46.43 21.95
CA SER A 46 44.34 -47.84 21.66
C SER A 46 45.30 -48.70 22.48
N VAL A 47 44.85 -49.87 22.92
CA VAL A 47 45.70 -50.88 23.54
C VAL A 47 46.12 -51.86 22.45
N THR A 48 47.41 -51.92 22.16
CA THR A 48 47.96 -52.68 21.03
C THR A 48 48.15 -54.15 21.42
N ASP A 49 48.62 -54.41 22.64
CA ASP A 49 48.71 -55.74 23.23
C ASP A 49 48.77 -55.64 24.77
N THR A 50 49.02 -56.77 25.46
CA THR A 50 49.04 -56.83 26.93
C THR A 50 50.19 -56.05 27.59
N THR A 51 51.14 -55.54 26.81
CA THR A 51 52.36 -54.84 27.24
C THR A 51 52.61 -53.53 26.48
N HIS A 52 51.78 -53.19 25.48
CA HIS A 52 51.90 -51.97 24.68
C HIS A 52 50.54 -51.28 24.48
N PHE A 53 50.51 -49.96 24.63
CA PHE A 53 49.37 -49.15 24.20
C PHE A 53 49.85 -47.81 23.61
N GLU A 54 49.00 -47.18 22.81
CA GLU A 54 49.24 -45.89 22.19
C GLU A 54 48.44 -44.79 22.90
N LEU A 55 49.09 -43.65 23.11
CA LEU A 55 48.49 -42.43 23.63
C LEU A 55 47.78 -41.63 22.53
N ALA A 56 46.68 -40.98 22.86
CA ALA A 56 45.94 -40.12 21.94
C ALA A 56 46.69 -38.83 21.56
N THR A 57 47.62 -38.41 22.41
CA THR A 57 48.52 -37.28 22.16
C THR A 57 49.95 -37.73 22.46
N ALA A 58 50.90 -37.30 21.64
CA ALA A 58 52.32 -37.56 21.88
C ALA A 58 52.74 -37.09 23.28
N TRP A 59 53.55 -37.92 23.96
CA TRP A 59 54.02 -37.65 25.31
C TRP A 59 54.80 -36.33 25.36
N SER A 60 54.27 -35.35 26.10
CA SER A 60 54.86 -34.00 26.19
C SER A 60 55.78 -33.80 27.39
N GLY A 61 55.95 -34.84 28.21
CA GLY A 61 56.86 -34.86 29.36
C GLY A 61 58.28 -35.31 28.99
N THR A 62 59.17 -35.31 29.98
CA THR A 62 60.51 -35.91 29.82
C THR A 62 60.41 -37.42 29.62
N THR A 63 61.35 -38.00 28.87
CA THR A 63 61.42 -39.45 28.64
C THR A 63 61.41 -40.21 29.98
N GLN A 64 60.46 -41.12 30.13
CA GLN A 64 60.33 -41.98 31.30
C GLN A 64 60.83 -43.39 30.93
N SER A 65 61.65 -43.98 31.79
CA SER A 65 62.17 -45.34 31.62
C SER A 65 61.95 -46.13 32.90
N GLY A 66 61.13 -47.17 32.83
CA GLY A 66 60.81 -48.02 33.99
C GLY A 66 60.15 -47.27 35.14
N ALA A 67 59.32 -46.26 34.84
CA ALA A 67 58.68 -45.43 35.84
C ALA A 67 57.40 -46.06 36.41
N ALA A 68 57.08 -45.73 37.65
CA ALA A 68 55.80 -46.06 38.25
C ALA A 68 54.69 -45.23 37.58
N TYR A 69 53.53 -45.86 37.36
CA TYR A 69 52.40 -45.26 36.68
C TYR A 69 51.09 -45.72 37.30
N LEU A 70 50.02 -45.07 36.89
CA LEU A 70 48.68 -45.51 37.19
C LEU A 70 47.80 -45.25 35.97
N VAL A 71 47.05 -46.25 35.52
CA VAL A 71 45.98 -46.07 34.53
C VAL A 71 44.66 -46.04 35.28
N ARG A 72 43.84 -45.02 35.06
CA ARG A 72 42.48 -44.92 35.60
C ARG A 72 41.51 -45.57 34.64
N PHE A 73 40.59 -46.36 35.17
CA PHE A 73 39.50 -46.97 34.40
C PHE A 73 38.34 -46.00 34.25
N ASP A 74 38.55 -44.95 33.46
CA ASP A 74 37.59 -43.88 33.23
C ASP A 74 37.10 -43.80 31.77
N ALA A 75 37.40 -44.81 30.93
CA ALA A 75 36.86 -44.87 29.58
C ALA A 75 35.32 -44.75 29.58
N PRO A 76 34.75 -43.85 28.75
CA PRO A 76 33.30 -43.63 28.68
C PRO A 76 32.49 -44.91 28.40
N SER A 77 33.08 -45.85 27.67
CA SER A 77 32.48 -47.16 27.33
C SER A 77 32.31 -48.08 28.55
N ARG A 78 33.09 -47.91 29.62
CA ARG A 78 32.97 -48.73 30.84
C ARG A 78 31.69 -48.47 31.63
N PHE A 79 31.06 -47.32 31.39
CA PHE A 79 29.83 -46.91 32.06
C PHE A 79 28.59 -47.11 31.16
N THR A 80 28.62 -48.15 30.31
CA THR A 80 27.67 -48.46 29.21
C THR A 80 26.18 -48.24 29.54
N SER A 81 25.71 -48.45 30.77
CA SER A 81 24.31 -48.19 31.16
C SER A 81 23.94 -46.69 31.19
N GLY A 82 24.89 -45.82 31.57
CA GLY A 82 24.69 -44.36 31.58
C GLY A 82 24.83 -43.74 30.20
N TYR A 83 25.78 -44.23 29.41
CA TYR A 83 26.01 -43.72 28.05
C TYR A 83 24.88 -44.10 27.08
N LEU A 84 24.38 -45.34 27.13
CA LEU A 84 23.20 -45.74 26.34
C LEU A 84 21.94 -45.01 26.80
N ALA A 85 21.73 -44.82 28.11
CA ALA A 85 20.59 -44.04 28.60
C ALA A 85 20.66 -42.57 28.15
N GLU A 86 21.85 -41.97 28.11
CA GLU A 86 22.05 -40.62 27.62
C GLU A 86 21.91 -40.52 26.10
N GLN A 87 22.41 -41.51 25.35
CA GLN A 87 22.18 -41.60 23.90
C GLN A 87 20.71 -41.82 23.55
N VAL A 88 20.00 -42.66 24.30
CA VAL A 88 18.55 -42.88 24.13
C VAL A 88 17.77 -41.63 24.55
N ARG A 89 18.12 -40.98 25.66
CA ARG A 89 17.53 -39.70 26.07
C ARG A 89 17.78 -38.62 25.02
N ALA A 90 18.97 -38.56 24.44
CA ALA A 90 19.32 -37.64 23.36
C ALA A 90 18.57 -37.97 22.06
N LEU A 91 18.39 -39.24 21.73
CA LEU A 91 17.60 -39.68 20.58
C LEU A 91 16.12 -39.36 20.76
N VAL A 92 15.55 -39.61 21.95
CA VAL A 92 14.17 -39.27 22.31
C VAL A 92 13.97 -37.75 22.30
N ALA A 93 14.95 -36.97 22.79
CA ALA A 93 14.91 -35.51 22.69
C ALA A 93 14.98 -35.02 21.24
N ARG A 94 15.82 -35.62 20.40
CA ARG A 94 15.90 -35.31 18.95
C ARG A 94 14.63 -35.71 18.20
N ALA A 95 14.03 -36.84 18.54
CA ALA A 95 12.74 -37.28 17.99
C ALA A 95 11.61 -36.32 18.42
N GLY A 96 11.61 -35.86 19.67
CA GLY A 96 10.70 -34.82 20.16
C GLY A 96 10.84 -33.50 19.40
N ILE A 97 12.07 -33.09 19.08
CA ILE A 97 12.32 -31.91 18.24
C ILE A 97 11.82 -32.13 16.80
N LEU A 98 11.95 -33.33 16.24
CA LEU A 98 11.52 -33.64 14.87
C LEU A 98 9.99 -33.71 14.73
N GLU A 99 9.30 -34.30 15.71
CA GLU A 99 7.83 -34.31 15.77
C GLU A 99 7.26 -32.91 16.03
N ALA A 100 7.94 -32.08 16.82
CA ALA A 100 7.62 -30.66 16.98
C ALA A 100 7.94 -29.81 15.74
N ALA A 101 8.80 -30.31 14.84
CA ALA A 101 9.21 -29.62 13.61
C ALA A 101 8.37 -30.00 12.38
N ARG A 102 7.33 -30.84 12.50
CA ARG A 102 6.35 -30.98 11.43
C ARG A 102 5.57 -29.68 11.33
N PRO A 103 5.70 -28.90 10.24
CA PRO A 103 5.07 -27.60 10.15
C PRO A 103 3.54 -27.69 10.10
N ASN A 104 2.99 -28.84 9.70
CA ASN A 104 1.57 -29.13 9.73
C ASN A 104 1.35 -30.64 9.95
N TYR A 105 0.28 -31.01 10.66
CA TYR A 105 -0.21 -32.39 10.71
C TYR A 105 -1.24 -32.63 9.60
N GLU A 106 -1.10 -33.73 8.86
CA GLU A 106 -2.12 -34.17 7.91
C GLU A 106 -3.21 -34.94 8.65
N VAL A 107 -4.46 -34.49 8.54
CA VAL A 107 -5.59 -35.12 9.22
C VAL A 107 -6.62 -35.62 8.21
N GLN A 108 -7.10 -36.83 8.42
CA GLN A 108 -8.07 -37.50 7.55
C GLN A 108 -9.45 -36.84 7.62
N SER A 109 -9.81 -36.29 8.77
CA SER A 109 -11.04 -35.52 8.94
C SER A 109 -10.92 -34.53 10.10
N LEU A 110 -11.72 -33.46 10.03
CA LEU A 110 -11.92 -32.53 11.13
C LEU A 110 -13.37 -32.59 11.64
N GLY A 111 -13.54 -32.61 12.95
CA GLY A 111 -14.85 -32.47 13.58
C GLY A 111 -15.64 -33.78 13.74
N ALA A 112 -15.05 -34.93 13.39
CA ALA A 112 -15.69 -36.22 13.60
C ALA A 112 -15.80 -36.52 15.10
N ASN A 113 -16.99 -36.92 15.55
CA ASN A 113 -17.25 -37.21 16.96
C ASN A 113 -17.03 -38.69 17.32
N THR A 114 -16.98 -39.58 16.34
CA THR A 114 -16.85 -41.03 16.57
C THR A 114 -15.60 -41.55 15.87
N PRO A 115 -14.75 -42.34 16.56
CA PRO A 115 -13.57 -42.92 15.93
C PRO A 115 -13.95 -43.79 14.72
N PRO A 116 -13.15 -43.78 13.64
CA PRO A 116 -13.33 -44.71 12.53
C PRO A 116 -13.20 -46.16 13.01
N GLY A 117 -13.96 -47.07 12.41
CA GLY A 117 -13.95 -48.49 12.77
C GLY A 117 -12.70 -49.26 12.32
N SER A 118 -11.91 -48.71 11.39
CA SER A 118 -10.69 -49.35 10.86
C SER A 118 -9.64 -48.31 10.47
N PRO A 119 -9.07 -47.57 11.43
CA PRO A 119 -7.97 -46.62 11.16
C PRO A 119 -6.69 -47.35 10.77
N VAL A 120 -5.90 -46.75 9.88
CA VAL A 120 -4.54 -47.21 9.53
C VAL A 120 -3.55 -46.64 10.53
N THR A 121 -2.49 -47.40 10.85
CA THR A 121 -1.41 -46.91 11.71
C THR A 121 -0.89 -45.56 11.20
N ASN A 122 -0.76 -44.61 12.12
CA ASN A 122 -0.41 -43.20 11.92
C ASN A 122 -1.50 -42.30 11.31
N ASP A 123 -2.72 -42.78 11.10
CA ASP A 123 -3.82 -41.88 10.75
C ASP A 123 -4.09 -40.89 11.88
N MET A 124 -4.29 -39.63 11.51
CA MET A 124 -4.61 -38.55 12.42
C MET A 124 -5.97 -37.94 12.11
N TYR A 125 -6.68 -37.52 13.14
CA TYR A 125 -8.00 -36.91 13.07
C TYR A 125 -8.07 -35.74 14.04
N VAL A 126 -8.83 -34.70 13.70
CA VAL A 126 -9.26 -33.71 14.70
C VAL A 126 -10.61 -34.15 15.24
N VAL A 127 -10.64 -34.40 16.55
CA VAL A 127 -11.83 -34.82 17.27
C VAL A 127 -12.84 -33.67 17.33
N GLY A 128 -14.10 -33.96 17.05
CA GLY A 128 -15.19 -32.99 17.12
C GLY A 128 -15.52 -32.51 18.53
N THR A 129 -16.51 -31.64 18.62
CA THR A 129 -16.86 -30.95 19.88
C THR A 129 -17.66 -31.82 20.86
N SER A 130 -18.16 -32.98 20.43
CA SER A 130 -18.98 -33.88 21.25
C SER A 130 -18.58 -35.34 21.04
N PRO A 131 -17.34 -35.71 21.42
CA PRO A 131 -16.80 -37.01 21.06
C PRO A 131 -17.42 -38.18 21.84
N THR A 132 -17.44 -39.34 21.20
CA THR A 132 -18.03 -40.59 21.70
C THR A 132 -17.03 -41.75 21.60
N GLY A 133 -17.36 -42.87 22.27
CA GLY A 133 -16.52 -44.07 22.25
C GLY A 133 -15.11 -43.81 22.79
N ALA A 134 -14.09 -44.30 22.08
CA ALA A 134 -12.69 -44.15 22.48
C ALA A 134 -12.21 -42.68 22.44
N TRP A 135 -12.92 -41.77 21.79
CA TRP A 135 -12.58 -40.34 21.72
C TRP A 135 -13.22 -39.51 22.85
N ALA A 136 -14.08 -40.09 23.68
CA ALA A 136 -14.79 -39.37 24.74
C ALA A 136 -13.82 -38.65 25.70
N GLY A 137 -14.11 -37.38 26.02
CA GLY A 137 -13.26 -36.53 26.87
C GLY A 137 -12.15 -35.77 26.13
N HIS A 138 -11.97 -36.00 24.83
CA HIS A 138 -10.89 -35.40 24.02
C HIS A 138 -11.41 -34.46 22.94
N ALA A 139 -12.41 -33.63 23.25
CA ALA A 139 -12.99 -32.70 22.29
C ALA A 139 -11.94 -31.72 21.74
N ASN A 140 -11.93 -31.49 20.42
CA ASN A 140 -10.99 -30.63 19.69
C ASN A 140 -9.51 -31.07 19.70
N ASN A 141 -9.17 -32.19 20.35
CA ASN A 141 -7.81 -32.73 20.34
C ASN A 141 -7.47 -33.38 19.00
N LEU A 142 -6.17 -33.52 18.72
CA LEU A 142 -5.70 -34.41 17.67
C LEU A 142 -5.69 -35.83 18.22
N ALA A 143 -6.28 -36.76 17.47
CA ALA A 143 -6.27 -38.19 17.75
C ALA A 143 -5.45 -38.92 16.68
N GLN A 144 -4.38 -39.58 17.10
CA GLN A 144 -3.53 -40.40 16.24
C GLN A 144 -3.70 -41.88 16.57
N TRP A 145 -3.85 -42.71 15.55
CA TRP A 145 -3.89 -44.16 15.73
C TRP A 145 -2.48 -44.76 15.70
N THR A 146 -2.05 -45.43 16.78
CA THR A 146 -0.71 -46.04 16.86
C THR A 146 -0.63 -47.46 16.27
N GLY A 147 -1.74 -47.98 15.76
CA GLY A 147 -1.89 -49.39 15.37
C GLY A 147 -2.57 -50.26 16.43
N SER A 148 -2.58 -49.80 17.69
CA SER A 148 -3.20 -50.53 18.81
C SER A 148 -3.97 -49.65 19.80
N ALA A 149 -3.69 -48.34 19.84
CA ALA A 149 -4.36 -47.39 20.71
C ALA A 149 -4.46 -45.99 20.08
N TRP A 150 -5.36 -45.17 20.61
CA TRP A 150 -5.45 -43.76 20.28
C TRP A 150 -4.53 -42.94 21.18
N LEU A 151 -3.66 -42.15 20.57
CA LEU A 151 -2.87 -41.13 21.23
C LEU A 151 -3.55 -39.78 21.01
N PHE A 152 -3.85 -39.06 22.11
CA PHE A 152 -4.48 -37.74 22.05
C PHE A 152 -3.49 -36.64 22.39
N THR A 153 -3.49 -35.58 21.57
CA THR A 153 -2.70 -34.37 21.79
C THR A 153 -3.65 -33.18 21.87
N ALA A 154 -3.55 -32.41 22.95
CA ALA A 154 -4.32 -31.17 23.09
C ALA A 154 -3.84 -30.13 22.06
N ALA A 155 -4.78 -29.38 21.48
CA ALA A 155 -4.45 -28.35 20.51
C ALA A 155 -3.95 -27.08 21.22
N ASP A 156 -2.72 -26.66 20.90
CA ASP A 156 -2.16 -25.39 21.36
C ASP A 156 -2.46 -24.25 20.38
N HIS A 157 -2.57 -23.02 20.88
CA HIS A 157 -2.87 -21.86 20.04
C HIS A 157 -1.85 -21.72 18.90
N GLY A 158 -2.34 -21.63 17.66
CA GLY A 158 -1.50 -21.56 16.46
C GLY A 158 -1.10 -22.92 15.89
N MET A 159 -1.49 -24.04 16.52
CA MET A 159 -1.35 -25.37 15.93
C MET A 159 -2.11 -25.44 14.61
N SER A 160 -1.49 -26.03 13.60
CA SER A 160 -2.03 -26.13 12.25
C SER A 160 -2.16 -27.58 11.77
N VAL A 161 -3.24 -27.84 11.03
CA VAL A 161 -3.50 -29.12 10.39
C VAL A 161 -3.94 -28.91 8.94
N VAL A 162 -3.58 -29.83 8.06
CA VAL A 162 -4.05 -29.86 6.68
C VAL A 162 -5.04 -31.00 6.52
N SER A 163 -6.24 -30.68 6.02
CA SER A 163 -7.25 -31.67 5.68
C SER A 163 -6.82 -32.47 4.46
N VAL A 164 -6.68 -33.79 4.57
CA VAL A 164 -6.38 -34.65 3.41
C VAL A 164 -7.54 -34.67 2.41
N ALA A 165 -8.78 -34.49 2.90
CA ALA A 165 -9.98 -34.54 2.07
C ALA A 165 -10.14 -33.30 1.17
N THR A 166 -9.76 -32.12 1.66
CA THR A 166 -9.98 -30.84 0.95
C THR A 166 -8.70 -30.11 0.56
N GLY A 167 -7.57 -30.42 1.19
CA GLY A 167 -6.31 -29.68 1.05
C GLY A 167 -6.26 -28.38 1.84
N ASP A 168 -7.33 -28.04 2.58
CA ASP A 168 -7.39 -26.78 3.33
C ASP A 168 -6.56 -26.84 4.61
N LEU A 169 -5.90 -25.72 4.90
CA LEU A 169 -5.19 -25.48 6.15
C LEU A 169 -6.19 -25.01 7.21
N TYR A 170 -6.16 -25.61 8.39
CA TYR A 170 -6.89 -25.19 9.57
C TYR A 170 -5.93 -24.81 10.68
N VAL A 171 -6.27 -23.78 11.45
CA VAL A 171 -5.47 -23.28 12.58
C VAL A 171 -6.34 -23.24 13.84
N TRP A 172 -5.80 -23.72 14.95
CA TRP A 172 -6.44 -23.62 16.26
C TRP A 172 -6.26 -22.21 16.83
N ASN A 173 -7.37 -21.50 17.07
CA ASN A 173 -7.36 -20.15 17.62
C ASN A 173 -7.38 -20.10 19.16
N GLY A 174 -7.18 -21.23 19.83
CA GLY A 174 -7.33 -21.36 21.29
C GLY A 174 -8.71 -21.87 21.75
N THR A 175 -9.72 -21.84 20.88
CA THR A 175 -11.11 -22.24 21.19
C THR A 175 -11.78 -23.10 20.11
N SER A 176 -11.36 -22.99 18.86
CA SER A 176 -11.93 -23.69 17.71
C SER A 176 -10.90 -23.83 16.59
N TRP A 177 -11.09 -24.85 15.75
CA TRP A 177 -10.35 -25.02 14.50
C TRP A 177 -11.01 -24.16 13.42
N LEU A 178 -10.27 -23.19 12.88
CA LEU A 178 -10.74 -22.29 11.82
C LEU A 178 -9.99 -22.56 10.52
N ALA A 179 -10.71 -22.55 9.40
CA ALA A 179 -10.08 -22.64 8.09
C ALA A 179 -9.26 -21.37 7.81
N TYR A 180 -8.03 -21.54 7.37
CA TYR A 180 -7.22 -20.46 6.82
C TYR A 180 -7.77 -20.13 5.42
N VAL A 181 -8.28 -18.91 5.27
CA VAL A 181 -8.73 -18.40 3.98
C VAL A 181 -7.65 -17.48 3.43
N ALA A 182 -7.09 -17.83 2.28
CA ALA A 182 -6.15 -16.96 1.60
C ALA A 182 -6.84 -15.62 1.25
N PRO A 183 -6.13 -14.50 1.41
CA PRO A 183 -6.65 -13.19 1.03
C PRO A 183 -7.05 -13.20 -0.45
N THR A 184 -8.19 -12.60 -0.78
CA THR A 184 -8.61 -12.46 -2.17
C THR A 184 -7.62 -11.59 -2.94
N SER A 185 -7.61 -11.67 -4.27
CA SER A 185 -6.76 -10.81 -5.10
C SER A 185 -6.94 -9.33 -4.79
N PHE A 186 -8.17 -8.88 -4.51
CA PHE A 186 -8.45 -7.51 -4.04
C PHE A 186 -7.71 -7.19 -2.73
N ILE A 187 -7.85 -8.03 -1.70
CA ILE A 187 -7.18 -7.80 -0.41
C ILE A 187 -5.65 -7.87 -0.57
N GLN A 188 -5.16 -8.77 -1.41
CA GLN A 188 -3.75 -8.89 -1.71
C GLN A 188 -3.19 -7.61 -2.34
N THR A 189 -3.90 -6.98 -3.28
CA THR A 189 -3.49 -5.66 -3.82
C THR A 189 -3.40 -4.55 -2.77
N LEU A 190 -4.16 -4.62 -1.68
CA LEU A 190 -4.05 -3.63 -0.59
C LEU A 190 -2.88 -3.93 0.34
N MET A 191 -2.63 -5.21 0.64
CA MET A 191 -1.58 -5.63 1.57
C MET A 191 -0.18 -5.52 0.96
N ASP A 192 -0.06 -5.76 -0.34
CA ASP A 192 1.22 -5.71 -1.06
C ASP A 192 1.58 -4.27 -1.48
N ASP A 193 0.66 -3.33 -1.33
CA ASP A 193 0.86 -1.93 -1.68
C ASP A 193 1.63 -1.16 -0.60
N THR A 194 2.94 -1.38 -0.61
CA THR A 194 3.94 -0.70 0.21
C THR A 194 3.95 0.83 0.07
N THR A 195 3.35 1.37 -0.99
CA THR A 195 3.36 2.82 -1.30
C THR A 195 1.97 3.47 -1.24
N ALA A 196 0.95 2.68 -0.94
CA ALA A 196 -0.47 2.98 -1.10
C ALA A 196 -0.90 3.44 -2.51
N ALA A 197 -0.09 3.27 -3.57
CA ALA A 197 -0.35 3.77 -4.93
C ALA A 197 -1.37 2.97 -5.75
N GLU A 198 -1.36 1.66 -5.63
CA GLU A 198 -2.26 0.76 -6.36
C GLU A 198 -3.60 0.64 -5.64
N ALA A 199 -3.63 0.57 -4.31
CA ALA A 199 -4.84 0.65 -3.49
C ALA A 199 -5.62 1.94 -3.78
N ARG A 200 -4.92 3.07 -4.01
CA ARG A 200 -5.51 4.36 -4.41
C ARG A 200 -6.14 4.35 -5.80
N THR A 201 -5.70 3.46 -6.68
CA THR A 201 -6.22 3.27 -8.04
C THR A 201 -7.37 2.27 -8.04
N THR A 202 -7.22 1.16 -7.33
CA THR A 202 -8.20 0.09 -7.16
C THR A 202 -9.47 0.56 -6.42
N LEU A 203 -9.34 1.50 -5.48
CA LEU A 203 -10.49 2.16 -4.84
C LEU A 203 -11.19 3.21 -5.73
N GLY A 204 -10.77 3.32 -7.01
CA GLY A 204 -11.64 3.76 -8.10
C GLY A 204 -11.95 5.25 -8.12
N ALA A 205 -11.02 6.14 -7.76
CA ALA A 205 -11.42 7.52 -7.59
C ALA A 205 -10.35 8.54 -7.97
N THR A 206 -9.77 8.43 -9.18
CA THR A 206 -8.87 9.44 -9.76
C THR A 206 -9.41 10.87 -9.55
N ALA A 207 -10.71 11.08 -9.83
CA ALA A 207 -11.40 12.36 -9.58
C ALA A 207 -11.57 12.70 -8.09
N PHE A 208 -11.84 11.73 -7.23
CA PHE A 208 -11.93 11.95 -5.78
C PHE A 208 -10.57 12.26 -5.15
N ARG A 209 -9.48 11.69 -5.68
CA ARG A 209 -8.10 12.02 -5.30
C ARG A 209 -7.78 13.47 -5.67
N ALA A 210 -8.10 13.86 -6.89
CA ALA A 210 -7.93 15.22 -7.36
C ALA A 210 -8.70 16.24 -6.51
N MET A 211 -9.88 15.86 -5.99
CA MET A 211 -10.70 16.72 -5.13
C MET A 211 -10.31 16.68 -3.64
N GLY A 212 -9.81 15.54 -3.14
CA GLY A 212 -9.62 15.29 -1.71
C GLY A 212 -8.54 16.15 -1.04
N THR A 213 -7.65 16.76 -1.80
CA THR A 213 -6.57 17.64 -1.29
C THR A 213 -6.83 19.13 -1.57
N LEU A 214 -7.99 19.47 -2.16
CA LEU A 214 -8.27 20.85 -2.54
C LEU A 214 -8.57 21.72 -1.32
N THR A 215 -7.92 22.88 -1.28
CA THR A 215 -8.21 23.95 -0.32
C THR A 215 -8.41 25.27 -1.07
N ALA A 216 -9.38 26.08 -0.64
CA ALA A 216 -9.64 27.40 -1.22
C ALA A 216 -10.49 28.27 -0.30
N ALA A 217 -10.60 29.55 -0.65
CA ALA A 217 -11.54 30.47 -0.04
C ALA A 217 -13.00 30.03 -0.28
N ALA A 218 -13.89 30.42 0.64
CA ALA A 218 -15.33 30.19 0.52
C ALA A 218 -15.87 30.74 -0.81
N GLY A 219 -16.79 30.00 -1.45
CA GLY A 219 -17.36 30.38 -2.76
C GLY A 219 -16.50 30.01 -3.96
N SER A 220 -15.51 29.12 -3.80
CA SER A 220 -14.74 28.53 -4.90
C SER A 220 -15.34 27.20 -5.36
N PHE A 221 -15.16 26.83 -6.63
CA PHE A 221 -15.56 25.54 -7.18
C PHE A 221 -14.32 24.75 -7.66
N ALA A 222 -14.43 23.41 -7.65
CA ALA A 222 -13.39 22.54 -8.17
C ALA A 222 -13.52 22.39 -9.70
N ARG A 223 -12.39 22.51 -10.40
CA ARG A 223 -12.30 22.30 -11.85
C ARG A 223 -11.23 21.27 -12.16
N PHE A 224 -11.55 20.25 -12.94
CA PHE A 224 -10.57 19.28 -13.42
C PHE A 224 -9.68 19.91 -14.50
N THR A 225 -8.37 19.67 -14.41
CA THR A 225 -7.34 20.15 -15.33
C THR A 225 -6.63 19.01 -16.06
N GLY A 226 -6.56 17.83 -15.45
CA GLY A 226 -5.91 16.65 -16.02
C GLY A 226 -6.84 15.79 -16.85
N THR A 227 -6.31 15.12 -17.86
CA THR A 227 -7.05 14.11 -18.65
C THR A 227 -7.65 13.05 -17.73
N GLY A 228 -8.92 12.71 -17.94
CA GLY A 228 -9.61 11.71 -17.11
C GLY A 228 -9.81 12.12 -15.64
N GLY A 229 -9.68 13.40 -15.29
CA GLY A 229 -9.87 13.90 -13.93
C GLY A 229 -8.69 13.63 -12.99
N ALA A 230 -7.49 13.40 -13.55
CA ALA A 230 -6.26 13.14 -12.80
C ALA A 230 -5.87 14.30 -11.87
N ASP A 231 -6.12 15.53 -12.31
CA ASP A 231 -5.80 16.75 -11.58
C ASP A 231 -7.02 17.65 -11.48
N ALA A 232 -7.14 18.36 -10.37
CA ALA A 232 -8.14 19.39 -10.16
C ALA A 232 -7.52 20.59 -9.44
N VAL A 233 -8.13 21.75 -9.65
CA VAL A 233 -7.76 23.01 -9.01
C VAL A 233 -9.02 23.72 -8.54
N MET A 234 -8.88 24.53 -7.49
CA MET A 234 -9.96 25.42 -7.06
C MET A 234 -9.95 26.71 -7.86
N GLN A 235 -11.14 27.19 -8.19
CA GLN A 235 -11.38 28.39 -9.01
C GLN A 235 -12.45 29.25 -8.33
N ALA A 236 -12.29 30.57 -8.38
CA ALA A 236 -13.33 31.47 -7.90
C ALA A 236 -14.56 31.42 -8.81
N ILE A 237 -15.77 31.48 -8.26
CA ILE A 237 -17.00 31.60 -9.07
C ILE A 237 -17.00 32.93 -9.84
N ALA A 238 -16.65 34.03 -9.15
CA ALA A 238 -16.54 35.36 -9.74
C ALA A 238 -15.08 35.86 -9.65
N GLY A 239 -14.55 36.36 -10.76
CA GLY A 239 -13.16 36.79 -10.87
C GLY A 239 -12.76 36.97 -12.33
N THR A 240 -11.47 36.97 -12.64
CA THR A 240 -11.00 37.06 -14.03
C THR A 240 -11.38 35.78 -14.79
N VAL A 241 -12.14 35.94 -15.87
CA VAL A 241 -12.47 34.87 -16.80
C VAL A 241 -11.33 34.74 -17.80
N SER A 242 -10.85 33.51 -18.02
CA SER A 242 -9.80 33.21 -19.00
C SER A 242 -10.02 31.84 -19.62
N GLN A 243 -9.42 31.60 -20.79
CA GLN A 243 -9.44 30.33 -21.47
C GLN A 243 -8.08 30.05 -22.10
N SER A 244 -7.83 28.78 -22.39
CA SER A 244 -6.75 28.32 -23.28
C SER A 244 -7.29 27.22 -24.18
N GLY A 245 -7.15 27.38 -25.50
CA GLY A 245 -7.62 26.39 -26.49
C GLY A 245 -9.11 26.01 -26.37
N GLY A 246 -9.98 26.99 -26.06
CA GLY A 246 -11.41 26.75 -25.83
C GLY A 246 -11.76 26.13 -24.47
N THR A 247 -10.77 25.82 -23.62
CA THR A 247 -11.00 25.32 -22.26
C THR A 247 -10.97 26.48 -21.26
N PRO A 248 -12.02 26.70 -20.46
CA PRO A 248 -12.00 27.73 -19.41
C PRO A 248 -10.92 27.45 -18.36
N THR A 249 -10.06 28.43 -18.13
CA THR A 249 -8.94 28.35 -17.16
C THR A 249 -9.11 29.29 -15.97
N GLY A 250 -10.06 30.22 -16.03
CA GLY A 250 -10.38 31.20 -14.99
C GLY A 250 -11.75 31.03 -14.35
N ALA A 251 -12.24 32.10 -13.74
CA ALA A 251 -13.55 32.14 -13.07
C ALA A 251 -14.72 31.92 -14.03
N LEU A 252 -15.92 31.66 -13.49
CA LEU A 252 -17.12 31.47 -14.30
C LEU A 252 -17.68 32.81 -14.82
N PHE A 253 -17.60 33.86 -13.99
CA PHE A 253 -18.12 35.19 -14.32
C PHE A 253 -17.09 36.29 -14.01
N GLU A 254 -16.92 37.23 -14.95
CA GLU A 254 -16.14 38.46 -14.76
C GLU A 254 -17.05 39.64 -15.04
N LYS A 255 -17.34 40.46 -14.02
CA LYS A 255 -18.07 41.72 -14.20
C LYS A 255 -17.06 42.87 -14.13
N GLY A 256 -17.21 43.85 -15.02
CA GLY A 256 -16.46 45.09 -14.94
C GLY A 256 -17.32 46.30 -15.30
N SER A 257 -16.87 47.46 -14.85
CA SER A 257 -17.45 48.76 -15.13
C SER A 257 -16.33 49.76 -15.33
N ASN A 258 -16.42 50.58 -16.37
CA ASN A 258 -15.47 51.65 -16.65
C ASN A 258 -16.20 52.86 -17.26
N GLY A 259 -15.46 53.92 -17.61
CA GLY A 259 -16.05 55.14 -18.18
C GLY A 259 -16.76 54.96 -19.53
N LEU A 260 -16.65 53.79 -20.17
CA LEU A 260 -17.30 53.46 -21.44
C LEU A 260 -18.59 52.63 -21.26
N GLY A 261 -18.86 52.12 -20.05
CA GLY A 261 -20.01 51.30 -19.73
C GLY A 261 -19.66 50.10 -18.84
N ASP A 262 -20.56 49.13 -18.83
CA ASP A 262 -20.45 47.90 -18.05
C ASP A 262 -20.30 46.68 -18.97
N PHE A 263 -19.66 45.63 -18.44
CA PHE A 263 -19.60 44.34 -19.12
C PHE A 263 -19.70 43.17 -18.16
N ILE A 264 -20.10 42.03 -18.71
CA ILE A 264 -19.93 40.71 -18.09
C ILE A 264 -19.38 39.73 -19.12
N LYS A 265 -18.35 38.97 -18.72
CA LYS A 265 -17.85 37.80 -19.46
C LYS A 265 -18.28 36.53 -18.75
N PHE A 266 -18.55 35.52 -19.55
CA PHE A 266 -18.88 34.18 -19.13
C PHE A 266 -17.79 33.21 -19.59
N ALA A 267 -17.53 32.17 -18.80
CA ALA A 267 -16.54 31.14 -19.13
C ALA A 267 -16.82 30.39 -20.44
N ASP A 268 -18.08 30.34 -20.88
CA ASP A 268 -18.47 29.77 -22.18
C ASP A 268 -18.00 30.62 -23.39
N GLY A 269 -17.43 31.80 -23.14
CA GLY A 269 -16.98 32.76 -24.15
C GLY A 269 -17.97 33.85 -24.50
N THR A 270 -19.17 33.82 -23.96
CA THR A 270 -20.16 34.89 -24.13
C THR A 270 -19.71 36.15 -23.39
N MET A 271 -19.89 37.30 -24.02
CA MET A 271 -19.71 38.61 -23.39
C MET A 271 -20.91 39.50 -23.71
N ILE A 272 -21.35 40.26 -22.70
CA ILE A 272 -22.38 41.28 -22.85
C ILE A 272 -21.78 42.60 -22.40
N CYS A 273 -21.86 43.62 -23.25
CA CYS A 273 -21.52 45.00 -22.93
C CYS A 273 -22.76 45.87 -23.01
N TRP A 274 -22.92 46.81 -22.08
CA TRP A 274 -24.01 47.78 -22.14
C TRP A 274 -23.58 49.15 -21.61
N ALA A 275 -24.22 50.18 -22.13
CA ALA A 275 -24.10 51.53 -21.60
C ALA A 275 -25.37 52.32 -21.87
N THR A 276 -25.67 53.26 -20.98
CA THR A 276 -26.72 54.26 -21.16
C THR A 276 -26.09 55.64 -21.16
N PHE A 277 -26.43 56.45 -22.15
CA PHE A 277 -25.94 57.81 -22.30
C PHE A 277 -26.99 58.80 -21.81
N THR A 278 -26.53 59.85 -21.14
CA THR A 278 -27.36 60.96 -20.71
C THR A 278 -27.90 61.76 -21.89
N THR A 279 -28.92 62.58 -21.63
CA THR A 279 -29.50 63.49 -22.62
C THR A 279 -28.45 64.45 -23.15
N ARG A 280 -28.36 64.56 -24.47
CA ARG A 280 -27.49 65.51 -25.16
C ARG A 280 -28.23 66.21 -26.29
N GLN A 281 -27.80 67.43 -26.61
CA GLN A 281 -28.22 68.10 -27.82
C GLN A 281 -27.58 67.42 -29.04
N VAL A 282 -28.40 67.14 -30.05
CA VAL A 282 -27.99 66.56 -31.32
C VAL A 282 -28.64 67.32 -32.46
N ASN A 283 -27.85 67.59 -33.48
CA ASN A 283 -28.32 68.15 -34.74
C ASN A 283 -28.93 67.02 -35.60
N ILE A 284 -30.15 67.23 -36.08
CA ILE A 284 -30.84 66.36 -37.03
C ILE A 284 -30.79 67.05 -38.39
N ALA A 285 -29.99 66.49 -39.29
CA ALA A 285 -29.67 67.12 -40.57
C ALA A 285 -30.92 67.38 -41.42
N SER A 286 -30.86 68.39 -42.28
CA SER A 286 -31.92 68.75 -43.23
C SER A 286 -31.98 67.86 -44.48
N SER A 287 -31.00 66.96 -44.66
CA SER A 287 -31.02 65.97 -45.74
C SER A 287 -31.95 64.83 -45.36
N ALA A 288 -33.06 64.72 -46.08
CA ALA A 288 -34.05 63.67 -45.85
C ALA A 288 -33.48 62.28 -46.16
N VAL A 289 -33.84 61.33 -45.32
CA VAL A 289 -33.69 59.89 -45.53
C VAL A 289 -35.08 59.28 -45.69
N ILE A 290 -35.19 58.07 -46.24
CA ILE A 290 -36.50 57.43 -46.47
C ILE A 290 -37.26 57.36 -45.13
N GLY A 291 -38.36 58.11 -45.03
CA GLY A 291 -39.23 58.15 -43.86
C GLY A 291 -38.87 59.18 -42.76
N GLY A 292 -37.88 60.06 -42.95
CA GLY A 292 -37.59 61.14 -41.99
C GLY A 292 -36.22 61.79 -42.14
N PHE A 293 -35.62 62.20 -41.02
CA PHE A 293 -34.32 62.84 -40.91
C PHE A 293 -33.47 62.15 -39.84
N ARG A 294 -32.14 62.26 -39.93
CA ARG A 294 -31.23 61.62 -38.97
C ARG A 294 -30.09 62.52 -38.50
N SER A 295 -29.51 62.19 -37.35
CA SER A 295 -28.26 62.79 -36.87
C SER A 295 -27.04 62.25 -37.60
N ALA A 296 -25.89 62.90 -37.42
CA ALA A 296 -24.59 62.27 -37.66
C ALA A 296 -24.44 60.98 -36.81
N ALA A 297 -23.64 60.03 -37.29
CA ALA A 297 -23.37 58.79 -36.56
C ALA A 297 -22.59 59.09 -35.27
N ILE A 298 -23.04 58.51 -34.16
CA ILE A 298 -22.36 58.52 -32.87
C ILE A 298 -21.85 57.11 -32.64
N THR A 299 -20.55 56.98 -32.40
CA THR A 299 -19.88 55.66 -32.32
C THR A 299 -19.27 55.47 -30.94
N PRO A 300 -20.04 54.98 -29.96
CA PRO A 300 -19.49 54.61 -28.65
C PRO A 300 -18.52 53.45 -28.76
N THR A 301 -17.48 53.50 -27.93
CA THR A 301 -16.57 52.37 -27.72
C THR A 301 -17.14 51.45 -26.64
N PHE A 302 -17.04 50.14 -26.85
CA PHE A 302 -17.44 49.15 -25.86
C PHE A 302 -16.46 49.14 -24.67
N PRO A 303 -16.93 48.87 -23.44
CA PRO A 303 -16.09 48.77 -22.26
C PRO A 303 -15.10 47.60 -22.30
N ALA A 304 -15.34 46.60 -23.15
CA ALA A 304 -14.41 45.51 -23.46
C ALA A 304 -14.51 45.13 -24.95
N ALA A 305 -13.39 44.70 -25.54
CA ALA A 305 -13.34 44.30 -26.95
C ALA A 305 -13.87 42.87 -27.17
N PHE A 306 -14.65 42.68 -28.23
CA PHE A 306 -15.11 41.37 -28.70
C PHE A 306 -14.07 40.71 -29.63
N ALA A 307 -14.09 39.38 -29.72
CA ALA A 307 -13.26 38.62 -30.66
C ALA A 307 -13.75 38.72 -32.12
N ALA A 308 -15.05 38.96 -32.30
CA ALA A 308 -15.70 39.19 -33.59
C ALA A 308 -16.79 40.26 -33.47
N ALA A 309 -17.33 40.72 -34.59
CA ALA A 309 -18.43 41.69 -34.61
C ALA A 309 -19.62 41.20 -33.75
N PRO A 310 -20.02 41.92 -32.70
CA PRO A 310 -21.13 41.52 -31.84
C PRO A 310 -22.49 41.84 -32.47
N ALA A 311 -23.54 41.18 -31.97
CA ALA A 311 -24.91 41.61 -32.18
C ALA A 311 -25.21 42.81 -31.28
N VAL A 312 -25.68 43.92 -31.84
CA VAL A 312 -25.92 45.16 -31.11
C VAL A 312 -27.37 45.58 -31.25
N VAL A 313 -27.99 45.88 -30.11
CA VAL A 313 -29.31 46.50 -30.04
C VAL A 313 -29.16 47.87 -29.41
N THR A 314 -29.71 48.89 -30.05
CA THR A 314 -29.76 50.25 -29.55
C THR A 314 -31.18 50.60 -29.15
N PHE A 315 -31.35 51.42 -28.12
CA PHE A 315 -32.65 51.86 -27.64
C PHE A 315 -32.61 53.32 -27.22
N SER A 316 -33.71 54.04 -27.41
CA SER A 316 -33.88 55.38 -26.86
C SER A 316 -34.20 55.29 -25.37
N THR A 317 -33.57 56.14 -24.57
CA THR A 317 -33.86 56.27 -23.12
C THR A 317 -34.55 57.59 -22.77
N GLY A 318 -34.69 58.49 -23.74
CA GLY A 318 -35.38 59.76 -23.61
C GLY A 318 -35.03 60.69 -24.76
N GLY A 319 -35.72 61.82 -24.82
CA GLY A 319 -35.51 62.84 -25.83
C GLY A 319 -36.81 63.43 -26.33
N THR A 320 -36.74 64.69 -26.73
CA THR A 320 -37.86 65.44 -27.29
C THR A 320 -37.38 66.20 -28.52
N GLY A 321 -38.02 65.94 -29.66
CA GLY A 321 -37.98 66.85 -30.79
C GLY A 321 -38.88 68.06 -30.58
N SER A 322 -38.75 69.09 -31.42
CA SER A 322 -39.72 70.18 -31.49
C SER A 322 -41.14 69.63 -31.67
N GLY A 323 -42.09 70.10 -30.86
CA GLY A 323 -43.48 69.63 -30.88
C GLY A 323 -43.78 68.43 -29.98
N GLY A 324 -42.78 67.86 -29.29
CA GLY A 324 -42.97 66.72 -28.38
C GLY A 324 -42.79 65.34 -29.03
N ASP A 325 -42.32 65.28 -30.27
CA ASP A 325 -42.06 64.04 -31.00
C ASP A 325 -40.98 63.19 -30.31
N ALA A 326 -41.19 61.88 -30.28
CA ALA A 326 -40.24 60.92 -29.72
C ALA A 326 -39.01 60.76 -30.64
N VAL A 327 -37.81 60.89 -30.07
CA VAL A 327 -36.55 60.66 -30.79
C VAL A 327 -36.23 59.16 -30.80
N GLY A 328 -36.17 58.55 -31.97
CA GLY A 328 -35.77 57.14 -32.14
C GLY A 328 -34.25 57.01 -32.22
N ALA A 329 -33.65 55.98 -31.60
CA ALA A 329 -32.25 55.62 -31.76
C ALA A 329 -32.16 54.27 -32.48
N ALA A 330 -31.46 54.23 -33.60
CA ALA A 330 -31.24 53.00 -34.36
C ALA A 330 -29.80 52.93 -34.85
N THR A 331 -29.29 51.70 -34.97
CA THR A 331 -28.00 51.43 -35.58
C THR A 331 -27.92 52.09 -36.96
N THR A 332 -26.80 52.72 -37.27
CA THR A 332 -26.67 53.48 -38.51
C THR A 332 -26.78 52.55 -39.72
N VAL A 333 -27.42 53.02 -40.80
CA VAL A 333 -27.56 52.26 -42.06
C VAL A 333 -26.16 51.91 -42.58
N ASN A 334 -25.92 50.64 -42.94
CA ASN A 334 -24.62 50.08 -43.35
C ASN A 334 -23.52 50.09 -42.26
N ASN A 335 -23.86 50.29 -40.99
CA ASN A 335 -22.88 50.14 -39.90
C ASN A 335 -22.76 48.67 -39.49
N THR A 336 -21.71 48.00 -39.97
CA THR A 336 -21.28 46.72 -39.42
C THR A 336 -20.59 46.98 -38.08
N PRO A 337 -21.06 46.40 -36.96
CA PRO A 337 -20.40 46.55 -35.67
C PRO A 337 -18.93 46.13 -35.76
N ALA A 338 -18.03 46.98 -35.24
CA ALA A 338 -16.64 46.61 -35.04
C ALA A 338 -16.51 45.81 -33.74
N THR A 339 -15.37 45.16 -33.54
CA THR A 339 -15.05 44.44 -32.31
C THR A 339 -14.97 45.35 -31.08
N THR A 340 -14.74 46.65 -31.26
CA THR A 340 -14.53 47.62 -30.19
C THR A 340 -15.59 48.72 -30.12
N ALA A 341 -16.46 48.86 -31.13
CA ALA A 341 -17.42 49.95 -31.20
C ALA A 341 -18.56 49.67 -32.19
N SER A 342 -19.68 50.38 -32.06
CA SER A 342 -20.76 50.34 -33.04
C SER A 342 -21.45 51.70 -33.16
N GLY A 343 -21.62 52.19 -34.40
CA GLY A 343 -22.30 53.44 -34.69
C GLY A 343 -23.83 53.36 -34.64
N PHE A 344 -24.44 54.41 -34.10
CA PHE A 344 -25.89 54.62 -34.17
C PHE A 344 -26.23 56.07 -34.53
N SER A 345 -27.46 56.29 -34.99
CA SER A 345 -27.98 57.60 -35.33
C SER A 345 -29.35 57.81 -34.69
N PHE A 346 -29.68 59.05 -34.38
CA PHE A 346 -31.02 59.44 -33.96
C PHE A 346 -31.87 59.77 -35.17
N TYR A 347 -33.16 59.38 -35.13
CA TYR A 347 -34.12 59.57 -36.20
C TYR A 347 -35.33 60.35 -35.69
N LEU A 348 -35.79 61.28 -36.51
CA LEU A 348 -36.96 62.13 -36.26
C LEU A 348 -37.73 62.38 -37.57
N ALA A 349 -39.03 62.64 -37.46
CA ALA A 349 -39.87 62.96 -38.62
C ALA A 349 -39.57 64.34 -39.22
N ALA A 350 -38.95 65.24 -38.46
CA ALA A 350 -38.58 66.60 -38.88
C ALA A 350 -37.10 66.90 -38.66
N SER A 351 -36.50 67.70 -39.56
CA SER A 351 -35.14 68.23 -39.40
C SER A 351 -35.10 69.33 -38.35
N GLN A 352 -34.08 69.33 -37.48
CA GLN A 352 -33.97 70.27 -36.37
C GLN A 352 -32.50 70.52 -36.02
N ASN A 353 -32.11 71.79 -35.87
CA ASN A 353 -30.75 72.15 -35.51
C ASN A 353 -30.38 71.72 -34.08
N THR A 354 -31.39 71.63 -33.20
CA THR A 354 -31.22 71.27 -31.79
C THR A 354 -32.37 70.38 -31.34
N ALA A 355 -32.16 69.06 -31.34
CA ALA A 355 -33.02 68.09 -30.66
C ALA A 355 -32.33 67.59 -29.38
N VAL A 356 -33.09 67.22 -28.35
CA VAL A 356 -32.54 66.57 -27.15
C VAL A 356 -32.76 65.07 -27.29
N ALA A 357 -31.71 64.27 -27.15
CA ALA A 357 -31.81 62.82 -27.28
C ALA A 357 -30.96 62.09 -26.24
N ALA A 358 -31.44 60.94 -25.78
CA ALA A 358 -30.74 59.99 -24.93
C ALA A 358 -30.95 58.57 -25.47
N CYS A 359 -29.93 57.72 -25.33
CA CYS A 359 -29.98 56.35 -25.80
C CYS A 359 -29.10 55.45 -24.95
N GLY A 360 -29.23 54.16 -25.17
CA GLY A 360 -28.27 53.15 -24.72
C GLY A 360 -28.11 52.06 -25.75
N TYR A 361 -27.22 51.12 -25.44
CA TYR A 361 -27.04 49.91 -26.23
C TYR A 361 -26.83 48.70 -25.33
N VAL A 362 -27.14 47.53 -25.89
CA VAL A 362 -26.68 46.23 -25.42
C VAL A 362 -25.98 45.55 -26.59
N ALA A 363 -24.74 45.12 -26.39
CA ALA A 363 -23.95 44.37 -27.35
C ALA A 363 -23.66 42.97 -26.78
N ILE A 364 -23.95 41.93 -27.56
CA ILE A 364 -23.77 40.53 -27.19
C ILE A 364 -22.88 39.86 -28.24
N GLY A 365 -21.83 39.18 -27.79
CA GLY A 365 -20.88 38.54 -28.69
C GLY A 365 -19.92 37.62 -27.92
N ARG A 366 -18.78 37.31 -28.55
CA ARG A 366 -17.75 36.48 -27.94
C ARG A 366 -16.54 37.30 -27.53
N TRP A 367 -15.91 36.96 -26.41
CA TRP A 367 -14.64 37.59 -25.98
C TRP A 367 -13.39 36.78 -26.38
N PHE A 368 -13.56 35.54 -26.84
CA PHE A 368 -12.53 34.71 -27.48
C PHE A 368 -13.09 33.85 -28.61
#